data_AF-A0A7W3Y2X2-F1
#
_entry.id   AF-A0A7W3Y2X2-F1
#
_cell.length_a   1.000
_cell.length_b   1.000
_cell.length_c   1.000
_cell.angle_alpha   90.00
_cell.angle_beta   90.00
_cell.angle_gamma   90.00
#
_symmetry.space_group_name_H-M   'P 1'
#
loop_
_entity.id
_entity.type
_entity.pdbx_description
1 polymer ?
#
loop_
_entity_poly.entity_id
_entity_poly.type
_entity_poly.pdbx_seq_one_letter_code
_entity_poly.pdbx_strand_id
1 'polypeptide(L)' 'MAACLVLFVGAWAVVRHWSVPVAIGMCVVAAALPPIATIVANRRGPEDRWWDEEP' A
#
# COMPACT_ATOMS: atom_id res chain seq x y z
N MET A 1 -1.45 5.05 2.72
CA MET A 1 -2.45 5.32 1.66
C MET A 1 -1.91 6.18 0.52
N ALA A 2 -1.18 7.27 0.78
CA ALA A 2 -0.63 8.15 -0.26
C ALA A 2 0.09 7.39 -1.40
N ALA A 3 0.92 6.41 -1.07
CA ALA A 3 1.61 5.58 -2.07
C ALA A 3 0.66 4.84 -3.04
N CYS A 4 -0.42 4.22 -2.56
CA CYS A 4 -1.42 3.58 -3.42
C CYS A 4 -2.08 4.58 -4.37
N LEU A 5 -2.39 5.78 -3.89
CA LEU A 5 -3.01 6.82 -4.70
C LEU A 5 -2.07 7.32 -5.80
N VAL A 6 -0.78 7.50 -5.49
CA VAL A 6 0.22 7.85 -6.50
C VAL A 6 0.31 6.78 -7.58
N LEU A 7 0.35 5.50 -7.19
CA LEU A 7 0.39 4.39 -8.15
C LEU A 7 -0.87 4.33 -9.01
N PHE A 8 -2.05 4.47 -8.41
CA PHE A 8 -3.31 4.42 -9.14
C PHE A 8 -3.46 5.61 -10.10
N VAL A 9 -3.21 6.83 -9.64
CA VAL A 9 -3.29 8.03 -10.49
C VAL A 9 -2.23 7.99 -11.58
N GLY A 10 -0.99 7.61 -11.27
CA GLY A 10 0.08 7.45 -12.25
C GLY A 10 -0.22 6.39 -13.32
N ALA A 11 -0.86 5.29 -12.93
CA ALA A 11 -1.27 4.23 -13.86
C ALA A 11 -2.25 4.75 -14.93
N TRP A 12 -3.20 5.61 -14.56
CA TRP A 12 -4.21 6.13 -15.48
C TRP A 12 -3.79 7.41 -16.22
N ALA A 13 -3.10 8.33 -15.53
CA ALA A 13 -2.72 9.63 -16.09
C ALA A 13 -1.51 9.56 -17.03
N VAL A 14 -0.63 8.57 -16.84
CA VAL A 14 0.61 8.45 -17.64
C VAL A 14 0.69 7.09 -18.33
N VAL A 15 0.62 6.00 -17.58
CA VAL A 15 1.02 4.67 -18.07
C VAL A 15 0.01 4.09 -19.06
N ARG A 16 -1.29 4.27 -18.81
CA ARG A 16 -2.37 3.82 -19.70
C ARG A 16 -2.22 4.34 -21.12
N HIS A 17 -1.71 5.55 -21.31
CA HIS A 17 -1.56 6.14 -22.65
C HIS A 17 -0.54 5.38 -23.52
N TRP A 18 0.39 4.64 -22.90
CA TRP A 18 1.41 3.86 -23.59
C TRP A 18 1.13 2.35 -23.54
N SER A 19 0.59 1.83 -22.44
CA SER A 19 0.36 0.39 -22.26
C SER A 19 -0.72 0.09 -21.23
N VAL A 20 -1.85 -0.44 -21.72
CA VAL A 20 -2.96 -0.89 -20.87
C VAL A 20 -2.56 -2.07 -19.97
N PRO A 21 -1.84 -3.11 -20.44
CA PRO A 21 -1.41 -4.22 -19.57
C PRO A 21 -0.56 -3.76 -18.38
N VAL A 22 0.36 -2.82 -18.61
CA VAL A 22 1.23 -2.28 -17.54
C VAL A 22 0.42 -1.47 -16.54
N ALA A 23 -0.55 -0.67 -17.00
CA ALA A 23 -1.44 0.08 -16.12
C ALA A 23 -2.28 -0.84 -15.21
N ILE A 24 -2.77 -1.97 -15.73
CA ILE A 24 -3.46 -2.99 -14.94
C ILE A 24 -2.50 -3.59 -13.90
N GLY A 25 -1.27 -3.93 -14.30
CA GLY A 25 -0.25 -4.43 -13.38
C GLY A 25 0.01 -3.48 -12.21
N MET A 26 0.10 -2.17 -12.47
CA MET A 26 0.23 -1.17 -11.40
C MET A 26 -0.97 -1.11 -10.47
N CYS A 27 -2.19 -1.26 -10.99
CA CYS A 27 -3.39 -1.29 -10.15
C CYS A 27 -3.40 -2.52 -9.22
N VAL A 28 -2.94 -3.67 -9.70
CA VAL A 28 -2.79 -4.88 -8.88
C VAL A 28 -1.76 -4.66 -7.77
N VAL A 29 -0.60 -4.05 -8.07
CA VAL A 29 0.40 -3.69 -7.05
C VAL A 29 -0.19 -2.71 -6.02
N ALA A 30 -0.94 -1.71 -6.49
CA ALA A 30 -1.62 -0.75 -5.62
C ALA A 30 -2.67 -1.44 -4.72
N ALA A 31 -3.33 -2.51 -5.18
CA ALA A 31 -4.28 -3.29 -4.38
C ALA A 31 -3.60 -4.27 -3.41
N ALA A 32 -2.36 -4.70 -3.70
CA ALA A 32 -1.58 -5.56 -2.81
C ALA A 32 -0.89 -4.81 -1.66
N LEU A 33 -0.56 -3.53 -1.86
CA LEU A 33 0.08 -2.70 -0.83
C LEU A 33 -0.74 -2.57 0.48
N PRO A 34 -2.08 -2.36 0.47
CA PRO A 34 -2.88 -2.28 1.68
C PRO A 34 -2.80 -3.53 2.57
N PRO A 35 -3.06 -4.76 2.09
CA PRO A 35 -2.94 -5.95 2.93
C PRO A 35 -1.49 -6.20 3.39
N ILE A 36 -0.49 -5.91 2.56
CA ILE A 36 0.91 -6.02 2.98
C ILE A 36 1.21 -5.04 4.13
N ALA A 37 0.76 -3.80 3.98
CA ALA A 37 0.96 -2.77 4.99
C ALA A 37 0.27 -3.13 6.31
N THR A 38 -0.96 -3.66 6.28
CA THR A 38 -1.65 -4.08 7.50
C THR A 38 -0.99 -5.29 8.14
N ILE A 39 -0.54 -6.28 7.36
CA ILE A 39 0.21 -7.42 7.89
C ILE A 39 1.48 -6.94 8.58
N VAL A 40 2.30 -6.14 7.90
CA VAL A 40 3.58 -5.63 8.45
C VAL A 40 3.35 -4.78 9.69
N ALA A 41 2.37 -3.88 9.68
CA ALA A 41 2.05 -3.04 10.84
C ALA A 41 1.51 -3.85 12.03
N ASN A 42 0.81 -4.97 11.77
CA ASN A 42 0.29 -5.85 12.82
C ASN A 42 1.28 -6.92 13.28
N ARG A 43 2.45 -7.07 12.63
CA ARG A 43 3.50 -8.06 13.00
C ARG A 43 4.27 -7.67 14.26
N ARG A 44 3.57 -7.16 15.28
CA ARG A 44 4.17 -6.73 16.54
C ARG A 44 5.04 -7.82 17.15
N GLY A 45 6.20 -7.42 17.65
CA GLY A 45 7.01 -8.25 18.53
C GLY A 45 6.38 -8.34 19.92
N PRO A 46 6.74 -9.36 20.73
CA PRO A 46 6.32 -9.48 22.13
C PRO A 46 6.54 -8.21 22.98
N GLU A 47 7.51 -7.37 22.57
CA GLU A 47 7.94 -6.16 23.27
C GLU A 47 7.22 -4.87 22.84
N ASP A 48 6.33 -4.91 21.84
CA ASP A 48 5.62 -3.71 21.37
C ASP A 48 4.51 -3.31 22.34
N ARG A 49 4.88 -2.60 23.40
CA ARG A 49 3.98 -2.06 24.40
C ARG A 49 3.09 -0.95 23.81
N TRP A 50 1.81 -1.26 23.61
CA TRP A 50 0.86 -0.40 22.89
C TRP A 50 0.08 0.58 23.77
N TRP A 51 0.11 0.36 25.07
CA TRP A 51 -0.75 0.98 26.07
C TRP A 51 -0.04 1.02 27.41
N ASP A 52 1.18 1.56 27.43
CA ASP A 52 1.85 1.80 28.69
C ASP A 52 1.20 2.97 29.39
N GLU A 53 0.12 2.66 30.09
CA GLU A 53 -0.48 3.50 31.10
C GLU A 53 0.54 3.66 32.23
N GLU A 54 1.16 4.83 32.27
CA GLU A 54 1.69 5.39 33.51
C GLU A 54 0.48 5.90 34.36
N PRO A 55 0.59 5.82 35.69
CA PRO A 55 -0.46 5.40 36.65
C PRO A 55 -1.67 6.34 36.83
#